data_AF-A0A535BH86-F1
#
_entry.id   AF-A0A535BH86-F1
#
_cell.length_a   1.000
_cell.length_b   1.000
_cell.length_c   1.000
_cell.angle_alpha   90.00
_cell.angle_beta   90.00
_cell.angle_gamma   90.00
#
_symmetry.space_group_name_H-M   'P 1'
#
loop_
_entity.id
_entity.type
_entity.pdbx_description
1 polymer ?
#
loop_
_entity_poly.entity_id
_entity_poly.type
_entity_poly.pdbx_seq_one_letter_code
_entity_poly.pdbx_strand_id
1 'polypeptide(L)'
;MSRLISRPAILALTLVLSVIALLRFGVLATILVMSVGVTTAVLVGRHQAGLFKIRKKRPRGPTWRPKVHHQELPTPSDDPVIGFGEPVVELFASRTPPLAHLGLSATVRSDLDGFALGRTRRIIEAPDLLTHAAADAESWPVVEAAVQKTLALARSRGVQLDPGGQSRLTQALALSAVQGVLLAEWRQLEDGQTIWDGASARIRASDAFAIQHITEAMERRQLPELFAGIARQSPNFEVRLLLPYALATAFYLRLHGRPPNASAAA
;
A
#
# COMPACT_ATOMS: atom_id res chain seq x y z
N MET A 1 25.51 -9.24 -35.26
CA MET A 1 24.48 -10.17 -35.79
C MET A 1 25.02 -11.60 -35.78
N SER A 2 24.84 -12.32 -34.67
CA SER A 2 25.23 -13.74 -34.58
C SER A 2 24.18 -14.60 -35.28
N ARG A 3 24.55 -15.26 -36.38
CA ARG A 3 23.66 -16.19 -37.11
C ARG A 3 23.39 -17.40 -36.23
N LEU A 4 22.24 -17.41 -35.55
CA LEU A 4 21.76 -18.56 -34.80
C LEU A 4 21.57 -19.73 -35.78
N ILE A 5 22.27 -20.84 -35.51
CA ILE A 5 22.17 -22.08 -36.30
C ILE A 5 20.68 -22.49 -36.34
N SER A 6 20.15 -22.67 -37.55
CA SER A 6 18.73 -22.95 -37.74
C SER A 6 18.41 -24.41 -37.39
N ARG A 7 17.21 -24.65 -36.83
CA ARG A 7 16.67 -25.98 -36.50
C ARG A 7 16.91 -27.07 -37.58
N PRO A 8 16.76 -26.81 -38.89
CA PRO A 8 17.03 -27.84 -39.91
C PRO A 8 18.51 -28.26 -39.96
N ALA A 9 19.46 -27.36 -39.68
CA ALA A 9 20.88 -27.71 -39.68
C ALA A 9 21.26 -28.65 -38.52
N ILE A 10 20.64 -28.47 -37.34
CA ILE A 10 20.85 -29.33 -36.17
C ILE A 10 20.27 -30.73 -36.40
N LEU A 11 19.09 -30.81 -37.04
CA LEU A 11 18.47 -32.09 -37.40
C LEU A 11 19.28 -32.85 -38.46
N ALA A 12 19.84 -32.15 -39.46
CA ALA A 12 20.72 -32.77 -40.44
C ALA A 12 22.02 -33.31 -39.81
N LEU A 13 22.64 -32.54 -38.91
CA LEU A 13 23.85 -32.94 -38.21
C LEU A 13 23.63 -34.17 -37.31
N THR A 14 22.49 -34.20 -36.61
CA THR A 14 22.14 -35.31 -35.71
C THR A 14 21.80 -36.59 -36.48
N LEU A 15 21.20 -36.47 -37.67
CA LEU A 15 21.04 -37.61 -38.59
C LEU A 15 22.39 -38.18 -39.03
N VAL A 16 23.33 -37.33 -39.47
CA VAL A 16 24.67 -37.80 -39.90
C VAL A 16 25.42 -38.48 -38.75
N LEU A 17 25.40 -37.88 -37.56
CA LEU A 17 26.05 -38.45 -36.37
C LEU A 17 25.39 -39.76 -35.91
N SER A 18 24.07 -39.89 -36.01
CA SER A 18 23.37 -41.13 -35.65
C SER A 18 23.67 -42.28 -36.62
N VAL A 19 23.81 -42.01 -37.92
CA VAL A 19 24.25 -43.01 -38.92
C VAL A 19 25.67 -43.49 -38.62
N ILE A 20 26.59 -42.57 -38.33
CA ILE A 20 27.98 -42.92 -37.95
C ILE A 20 28.01 -43.72 -36.64
N ALA A 21 27.21 -43.32 -35.65
CA ALA A 21 27.10 -44.03 -34.37
C ALA A 21 26.57 -45.45 -34.55
N LEU A 22 25.57 -45.64 -35.42
CA LEU A 22 24.98 -46.94 -35.69
C LEU A 22 25.98 -47.89 -36.36
N LEU A 23 26.74 -47.37 -37.33
CA LEU A 23 27.73 -48.16 -38.08
C LEU A 23 28.94 -48.59 -37.23
N ARG A 24 29.28 -47.82 -36.18
CA ARG A 24 30.54 -48.02 -35.45
C ARG A 24 30.41 -48.42 -33.99
N PHE A 25 29.30 -48.08 -33.33
CA PHE A 25 29.12 -48.26 -31.88
C PHE A 25 27.81 -48.98 -31.50
N GLY A 26 27.00 -49.34 -32.50
CA GLY A 26 25.77 -50.11 -32.30
C GLY A 26 24.58 -49.30 -31.78
N VAL A 27 23.45 -50.00 -31.61
CA VAL A 27 22.11 -49.39 -31.48
C VAL A 27 21.96 -48.48 -30.25
N LEU A 28 22.54 -48.84 -29.11
CA LEU A 28 22.40 -48.06 -27.87
C LEU A 28 23.05 -46.67 -27.97
N ALA A 29 24.22 -46.57 -28.61
CA ALA A 29 24.89 -45.28 -28.82
C ALA A 29 24.08 -44.39 -29.76
N THR A 30 23.46 -44.97 -30.79
CA THR A 30 22.56 -44.25 -31.72
C THR A 30 21.35 -43.67 -31.01
N ILE A 31 20.72 -44.42 -30.11
CA ILE A 31 19.56 -43.95 -29.33
C ILE A 31 19.95 -42.73 -28.49
N LEU A 32 21.11 -42.77 -27.84
CA LEU A 32 21.58 -41.68 -27.00
C LEU A 32 21.86 -40.41 -27.84
N VAL A 33 22.54 -40.54 -28.98
CA VAL A 33 22.78 -39.43 -29.92
C VAL A 33 21.47 -38.85 -30.45
N MET A 34 20.50 -39.69 -30.83
CA MET A 34 19.17 -39.26 -31.27
C MET A 34 18.42 -38.51 -30.17
N SER A 35 18.42 -39.03 -28.94
CA SER A 35 17.71 -38.37 -27.82
C SER A 35 18.27 -36.97 -27.52
N VAL A 36 19.60 -36.80 -27.55
CA VAL A 36 20.26 -35.51 -27.31
C VAL A 36 20.04 -34.57 -28.50
N GLY A 37 20.10 -35.10 -29.73
CA GLY A 37 19.89 -34.33 -30.95
C GLY A 37 18.47 -33.80 -31.11
N VAL A 38 17.47 -34.62 -30.80
CA VAL A 38 16.06 -34.23 -30.88
C VAL A 38 15.71 -33.24 -29.77
N THR A 39 16.17 -33.47 -28.53
CA THR A 39 15.90 -32.55 -27.41
C THR A 39 16.50 -31.17 -27.64
N THR A 40 17.73 -31.10 -28.17
CA THR A 40 18.36 -29.82 -28.55
C THR A 40 17.64 -29.13 -29.71
N ALA A 41 17.22 -29.87 -30.74
CA ALA A 41 16.43 -29.30 -31.84
C ALA A 41 15.05 -28.77 -31.40
N VAL A 42 14.40 -29.43 -30.44
CA VAL A 42 13.14 -28.97 -29.85
C VAL A 42 13.36 -27.72 -28.99
N LEU A 43 14.45 -27.65 -28.21
CA LEU A 43 14.79 -26.47 -27.41
C LEU A 43 15.04 -25.24 -28.29
N VAL A 44 15.83 -25.41 -29.35
CA VAL A 44 16.14 -24.33 -30.30
C VAL A 44 14.88 -23.92 -31.08
N GLY A 45 14.01 -24.87 -31.44
CA GLY A 45 12.71 -24.58 -32.04
C GLY A 45 11.77 -23.79 -31.12
N ARG A 46 11.71 -24.13 -29.83
CA ARG A 46 10.94 -23.38 -28.82
C ARG A 46 11.52 -21.98 -28.57
N HIS A 47 12.84 -21.83 -28.65
CA HIS A 47 13.51 -20.53 -28.54
C HIS A 47 13.25 -19.63 -29.76
N GLN A 48 13.30 -20.18 -30.98
CA GLN A 48 13.00 -19.44 -32.22
C GLN A 48 11.52 -19.08 -32.38
N ALA A 49 10.60 -19.92 -31.87
CA ALA A 49 9.16 -19.66 -31.88
C ALA A 49 8.67 -18.68 -30.77
N GLY A 50 9.58 -18.09 -29.99
CA GLY A 50 9.23 -17.15 -28.91
C GLY A 50 8.46 -17.77 -27.72
N LEU A 51 8.40 -19.11 -27.64
CA LEU A 51 7.68 -19.84 -26.61
C LEU A 51 8.49 -20.05 -25.31
N PHE A 52 9.75 -19.60 -25.29
CA PHE A 52 10.51 -19.41 -24.06
C PHE A 52 10.00 -18.15 -23.33
N LYS A 53 8.83 -18.25 -22.71
CA LYS A 53 8.46 -17.35 -21.61
C LYS A 53 9.31 -17.75 -20.41
N ILE A 54 10.56 -17.29 -20.39
CA ILE A 54 11.29 -17.12 -19.13
C ILE A 54 10.32 -16.36 -18.23
N ARG A 55 9.91 -16.97 -17.12
CA ARG A 55 9.15 -16.31 -16.07
C ARG A 55 10.03 -15.16 -15.61
N LYS A 56 9.88 -13.98 -16.22
CA LYS A 56 10.49 -12.75 -15.72
C LYS A 56 10.07 -12.73 -14.25
N LYS A 57 11.04 -12.75 -13.34
CA LYS A 57 10.80 -12.35 -11.95
C LYS A 57 9.90 -11.13 -12.07
N ARG A 58 8.70 -11.19 -11.47
CA ARG A 58 7.77 -10.06 -11.42
C ARG A 58 8.64 -8.83 -11.19
N PRO A 59 8.52 -7.75 -11.99
CA PRO A 59 9.11 -6.50 -11.56
C PRO A 59 8.65 -6.35 -10.11
N ARG A 60 9.60 -6.12 -9.19
CA ARG A 60 9.25 -5.64 -7.85
C ARG A 60 8.16 -4.61 -8.12
N GLY A 61 6.98 -4.83 -7.55
CA GLY A 61 5.83 -3.96 -7.75
C GLY A 61 6.27 -2.51 -7.60
N PRO A 62 5.58 -1.55 -8.22
CA PRO A 62 6.00 -0.15 -8.26
C PRO A 62 6.62 0.22 -6.90
N THR A 63 7.94 0.40 -6.88
CA THR A 63 8.63 0.77 -5.64
C THR A 63 8.04 2.10 -5.29
N TRP A 64 7.23 2.12 -4.23
CA TRP A 64 6.66 3.33 -3.70
C TRP A 64 7.81 4.32 -3.53
N ARG A 65 7.76 5.39 -4.32
CA ARG A 65 8.71 6.48 -4.26
C ARG A 65 7.89 7.70 -3.89
N PRO A 66 7.97 8.19 -2.64
CA PRO A 66 7.34 9.44 -2.28
C PRO A 66 7.90 10.52 -3.21
N LYS A 67 7.06 11.05 -4.10
CA LYS A 67 7.42 12.19 -4.93
C LYS A 67 7.49 13.41 -4.02
N VAL A 68 8.68 13.73 -3.54
CA VAL A 68 8.93 15.00 -2.83
C VAL A 68 9.00 16.10 -3.88
N HIS A 69 7.84 16.63 -4.29
CA HIS A 69 7.77 17.74 -5.24
C HIS A 69 7.92 19.12 -4.59
N HIS A 70 7.96 19.19 -3.25
CA HIS A 70 8.07 20.44 -2.51
C HIS A 70 9.07 20.30 -1.36
N GLN A 71 9.97 21.28 -1.26
CA GLN A 71 10.89 21.46 -0.15
C GLN A 71 10.11 21.36 1.16
N GLU A 72 10.55 20.50 2.07
CA GLU A 72 9.93 20.34 3.38
C GLU A 72 9.91 21.68 4.08
N LEU A 73 8.74 22.06 4.61
CA LEU A 73 8.78 22.97 5.74
C LEU A 73 9.66 22.28 6.79
N PRO A 74 10.70 22.94 7.31
CA PRO A 74 11.51 22.33 8.36
C PRO A 74 10.59 21.90 9.49
N THR A 75 10.87 20.75 10.10
CA THR A 75 10.14 20.31 11.28
C THR A 75 10.10 21.46 12.28
N PRO A 76 8.94 21.79 12.86
CA PRO A 76 8.87 22.82 13.89
C PRO A 76 9.92 22.54 14.97
N SER A 77 10.68 23.56 15.35
CA SER A 77 11.74 23.43 16.37
C SER A 77 11.21 22.87 17.69
N ASP A 78 9.92 23.12 17.95
CA ASP A 78 9.16 22.65 19.11
C ASP A 78 7.92 21.88 18.63
N ASP A 79 8.08 20.68 18.06
CA ASP A 79 6.96 19.75 17.82
C ASP A 79 6.76 18.85 19.06
N PRO A 80 5.81 19.18 19.96
CA PRO A 80 5.68 18.46 21.22
C PRO A 80 5.21 17.02 20.99
N VAL A 81 5.78 16.10 21.76
CA VAL A 81 5.35 14.71 21.77
C VAL A 81 4.12 14.57 22.66
N ILE A 82 3.09 13.91 22.13
CA ILE A 82 1.79 13.70 22.77
C ILE A 82 1.48 12.20 22.83
N GLY A 83 0.65 11.80 23.79
CA GLY A 83 0.08 10.45 23.83
C GLY A 83 -1.11 10.33 22.88
N PHE A 84 -1.12 9.30 22.05
CA PHE A 84 -2.21 8.98 21.14
C PHE A 84 -2.72 7.56 21.40
N GLY A 85 -3.85 7.47 22.07
CA GLY A 85 -4.53 6.21 22.39
C GLY A 85 -5.37 5.68 21.24
N GLU A 86 -6.04 4.55 21.48
CA GLU A 86 -7.00 3.98 20.54
C GLU A 86 -8.11 5.00 20.22
N PRO A 87 -8.40 5.25 18.93
CA PRO A 87 -9.42 6.23 18.54
C PRO A 87 -10.81 5.88 19.03
N VAL A 88 -11.49 6.86 19.62
CA VAL A 88 -12.92 6.78 19.97
C VAL A 88 -13.69 7.83 19.17
N VAL A 89 -14.92 7.50 18.77
CA VAL A 89 -15.68 8.35 17.82
C VAL A 89 -16.02 9.72 18.41
N GLU A 90 -16.15 9.80 19.73
CA GLU A 90 -16.44 11.02 20.48
C GLU A 90 -15.35 12.08 20.33
N LEU A 91 -14.10 11.69 20.06
CA LEU A 91 -12.99 12.62 19.84
C LEU A 91 -13.14 13.41 18.53
N PHE A 92 -13.93 12.90 17.59
CA PHE A 92 -14.14 13.52 16.28
C PHE A 92 -15.46 14.31 16.21
N ALA A 93 -16.29 14.24 17.26
CA ALA A 93 -17.66 14.73 17.24
C ALA A 93 -17.82 16.26 17.34
N SER A 94 -16.73 17.04 17.43
CA SER A 94 -16.85 18.51 17.52
C SER A 94 -15.77 19.23 16.72
N ARG A 95 -16.14 20.40 16.18
CA ARG A 95 -15.29 21.39 15.50
C ARG A 95 -14.25 22.02 16.44
N THR A 96 -13.70 21.22 17.34
CA THR A 96 -12.66 21.63 18.26
C THR A 96 -11.35 21.56 17.51
N PRO A 97 -10.55 22.63 17.49
CA PRO A 97 -9.24 22.59 16.86
C PRO A 97 -8.39 21.45 17.45
N PRO A 98 -7.49 20.87 16.65
CA PRO A 98 -6.74 19.71 17.07
C PRO A 98 -5.86 20.14 18.25
N LEU A 99 -5.78 19.27 19.26
CA LEU A 99 -4.98 19.52 20.47
C LEU A 99 -5.36 20.80 21.25
N ALA A 100 -6.63 21.24 21.16
CA ALA A 100 -7.10 22.42 21.90
C ALA A 100 -6.76 22.39 23.40
N HIS A 101 -6.72 21.19 23.98
CA HIS A 101 -6.44 20.94 25.40
C HIS A 101 -4.97 21.16 25.82
N LEU A 102 -4.01 21.18 24.88
CA LEU A 102 -2.57 21.23 25.22
C LEU A 102 -2.00 22.64 25.49
N GLY A 103 -2.84 23.68 25.52
CA GLY A 103 -2.38 25.04 25.88
C GLY A 103 -1.26 25.60 24.99
N LEU A 104 -1.11 25.12 23.75
CA LEU A 104 -0.06 25.55 22.82
C LEU A 104 -0.19 27.04 22.45
N SER A 105 0.94 27.74 22.29
CA SER A 105 0.96 29.14 21.84
C SER A 105 0.44 29.27 20.40
N ALA A 106 -0.08 30.46 20.04
CA ALA A 106 -0.63 30.69 18.71
C ALA A 106 0.41 30.48 17.59
N THR A 107 1.66 30.90 17.83
CA THR A 107 2.77 30.73 16.89
C THR A 107 3.08 29.25 16.65
N VAL A 108 3.24 28.47 17.72
CA VAL A 108 3.52 27.02 17.61
C VAL A 108 2.36 26.30 16.92
N ARG A 109 1.11 26.67 17.20
CA ARG A 109 -0.05 26.11 16.48
C ARG A 109 0.00 26.42 14.99
N SER A 110 0.35 27.64 14.61
CA SER A 110 0.46 28.04 13.20
C SER A 110 1.57 27.27 12.48
N ASP A 111 2.71 27.06 13.13
CA ASP A 111 3.84 26.32 12.55
C ASP A 111 3.50 24.83 12.38
N LEU A 112 2.89 24.22 13.39
CA LEU A 112 2.38 22.85 13.34
C LEU A 112 1.34 22.68 12.22
N ASP A 113 0.43 23.65 12.08
CA ASP A 113 -0.61 23.65 11.05
C ASP A 113 -0.02 23.70 9.64
N GLY A 114 0.92 24.62 9.39
CA GLY A 114 1.63 24.73 8.11
C GLY A 114 2.40 23.45 7.76
N PHE A 115 3.13 22.89 8.72
CA PHE A 115 3.86 21.64 8.54
C PHE A 115 2.92 20.45 8.25
N ALA A 116 1.80 20.36 8.98
CA ALA A 116 0.78 19.34 8.77
C ALA A 116 0.10 19.44 7.39
N LEU A 117 -0.13 20.65 6.87
CA LEU A 117 -0.62 20.87 5.50
C LEU A 117 0.37 20.35 4.46
N GLY A 118 1.66 20.61 4.66
CA GLY A 118 2.73 20.08 3.81
C GLY A 118 2.75 18.55 3.76
N ARG A 119 2.64 17.89 4.91
CA ARG A 119 2.55 16.42 5.02
C ARG A 119 1.27 15.89 4.38
N THR A 120 0.14 16.49 4.69
CA THR A 120 -1.18 16.13 4.17
C THR A 120 -1.19 16.11 2.65
N ARG A 121 -0.67 17.17 2.02
CA ARG A 121 -0.61 17.27 0.56
C ARG A 121 0.09 16.07 -0.08
N ARG A 122 1.18 15.59 0.52
CA ARG A 122 1.98 14.47 -0.01
C ARG A 122 1.25 13.14 0.06
N ILE A 123 0.53 12.89 1.15
CA ILE A 123 -0.24 11.65 1.34
C ILE A 123 -1.45 11.65 0.39
N ILE A 124 -2.08 12.81 0.20
CA ILE A 124 -3.23 12.97 -0.68
C ILE A 124 -2.86 12.90 -2.17
N GLU A 125 -1.72 13.44 -2.55
CA GLU A 125 -1.22 13.45 -3.93
C GLU A 125 -0.41 12.19 -4.28
N ALA A 126 -0.13 11.32 -3.30
CA ALA A 126 0.65 10.13 -3.55
C ALA A 126 -0.10 9.20 -4.56
N PRO A 127 0.57 8.78 -5.64
CA PRO A 127 -0.06 7.93 -6.64
C PRO A 127 -0.28 6.52 -6.09
N ASP A 128 -1.45 5.97 -6.39
CA ASP A 128 -1.76 4.54 -6.25
C ASP A 128 -1.65 3.96 -4.83
N LEU A 129 -2.31 4.63 -3.87
CA LEU A 129 -2.25 4.33 -2.44
C LEU A 129 -2.79 2.94 -2.08
N LEU A 130 -3.90 2.54 -2.72
CA LEU A 130 -4.49 1.22 -2.49
C LEU A 130 -3.55 0.11 -2.96
N THR A 131 -2.88 0.30 -4.10
CA THR A 131 -1.90 -0.67 -4.59
C THR A 131 -0.68 -0.72 -3.68
N HIS A 132 -0.24 0.41 -3.11
CA HIS A 132 0.81 0.43 -2.09
C HIS A 132 0.42 -0.41 -0.87
N ALA A 133 -0.73 -0.11 -0.26
CA ALA A 133 -1.19 -0.84 0.91
C ALA A 133 -1.41 -2.34 0.63
N ALA A 134 -1.90 -2.69 -0.56
CA ALA A 134 -2.06 -4.08 -0.98
C ALA A 134 -0.73 -4.79 -1.30
N ALA A 135 0.31 -4.03 -1.66
CA ALA A 135 1.63 -4.58 -1.95
C ALA A 135 2.48 -4.78 -0.68
N ASP A 136 2.24 -3.99 0.37
CA ASP A 136 2.90 -4.15 1.66
C ASP A 136 2.15 -5.16 2.56
N ALA A 137 2.89 -6.18 2.99
CA ALA A 137 2.33 -7.30 3.74
C ALA A 137 1.87 -6.91 5.16
N GLU A 138 2.46 -5.86 5.75
CA GLU A 138 2.06 -5.37 7.08
C GLU A 138 0.87 -4.40 7.01
N SER A 139 0.71 -3.69 5.89
CA SER A 139 -0.26 -2.61 5.76
C SER A 139 -1.67 -3.06 5.37
N TRP A 140 -1.83 -4.04 4.48
CA TRP A 140 -3.16 -4.49 4.06
C TRP A 140 -4.04 -5.02 5.22
N PRO A 141 -3.54 -5.88 6.14
CA PRO A 141 -4.34 -6.34 7.27
C PRO A 141 -4.82 -5.21 8.19
N VAL A 142 -4.03 -4.14 8.31
CA VAL A 142 -4.39 -2.95 9.09
C VAL A 142 -5.54 -2.20 8.43
N VAL A 143 -5.52 -2.05 7.10
CA VAL A 143 -6.61 -1.44 6.33
C VAL A 143 -7.88 -2.24 6.52
N GLU A 144 -7.83 -3.56 6.34
CA GLU A 144 -8.99 -4.44 6.52
C GLU A 144 -9.55 -4.33 7.95
N ALA A 145 -8.69 -4.37 8.97
CA ALA A 145 -9.09 -4.25 10.36
C ALA A 145 -9.77 -2.91 10.66
N ALA A 146 -9.22 -1.80 10.16
CA ALA A 146 -9.80 -0.47 10.34
C ALA A 146 -11.16 -0.33 9.65
N VAL A 147 -11.30 -0.85 8.43
CA VAL A 147 -12.58 -0.86 7.71
C VAL A 147 -13.61 -1.69 8.46
N GLN A 148 -13.25 -2.89 8.93
CA GLN A 148 -14.18 -3.74 9.69
C GLN A 148 -14.60 -3.09 11.02
N LYS A 149 -13.65 -2.50 11.77
CA LYS A 149 -13.97 -1.73 12.99
C LYS A 149 -14.93 -0.58 12.71
N THR A 150 -14.72 0.14 11.60
CA THR A 150 -15.57 1.27 11.22
C THR A 150 -16.97 0.84 10.80
N LEU A 151 -17.10 -0.24 10.02
CA LEU A 151 -18.39 -0.82 9.67
C LEU A 151 -19.13 -1.36 10.89
N ALA A 152 -18.41 -1.96 11.85
CA ALA A 152 -18.99 -2.40 13.11
C ALA A 152 -19.52 -1.22 13.94
N LEU A 153 -18.76 -0.11 14.02
CA LEU A 153 -19.20 1.12 14.66
C LEU A 153 -20.47 1.69 14.01
N ALA A 154 -20.52 1.74 12.67
CA ALA A 154 -21.70 2.23 11.94
C ALA A 154 -22.95 1.40 12.30
N ARG A 155 -22.82 0.07 12.30
CA ARG A 155 -23.91 -0.85 12.67
C ARG A 155 -24.32 -0.68 14.13
N SER A 156 -23.37 -0.57 15.07
CA SER A 156 -23.69 -0.36 16.49
C SER A 156 -24.38 0.98 16.76
N ARG A 157 -24.20 1.97 15.89
CA ARG A 157 -24.87 3.28 15.93
C ARG A 157 -26.19 3.31 15.14
N GLY A 158 -26.65 2.16 14.63
CA GLY A 158 -27.94 2.03 13.95
C GLY A 158 -27.94 2.45 12.48
N VAL A 159 -26.77 2.56 11.84
CA VAL A 159 -26.67 2.78 10.39
C VAL A 159 -27.00 1.48 9.65
N GLN A 160 -27.96 1.53 8.72
CA GLN A 160 -28.30 0.40 7.86
C GLN A 160 -27.57 0.54 6.53
N LEU A 161 -26.85 -0.50 6.14
CA LEU A 161 -26.04 -0.53 4.92
C LEU A 161 -26.88 -1.08 3.76
N ASP A 162 -26.88 -0.36 2.65
CA ASP A 162 -27.50 -0.83 1.40
C ASP A 162 -26.57 -1.86 0.73
N PRO A 163 -27.04 -3.09 0.40
CA PRO A 163 -26.24 -4.05 -0.34
C PRO A 163 -25.74 -3.53 -1.69
N GLY A 164 -26.52 -2.67 -2.37
CA GLY A 164 -26.16 -2.09 -3.66
C GLY A 164 -25.00 -1.09 -3.60
N GLY A 165 -24.93 -0.30 -2.53
CA GLY A 165 -23.88 0.70 -2.31
C GLY A 165 -22.74 0.27 -1.37
N GLN A 166 -22.79 -0.94 -0.80
CA GLN A 166 -21.79 -1.42 0.16
C GLN A 166 -20.35 -1.43 -0.38
N SER A 167 -20.17 -1.72 -1.67
CA SER A 167 -18.85 -1.71 -2.33
C SER A 167 -18.22 -0.33 -2.33
N ARG A 168 -18.99 0.71 -2.66
CA ARG A 168 -18.55 2.11 -2.68
C ARG A 168 -18.24 2.62 -1.28
N LEU A 169 -19.09 2.29 -0.30
CA LEU A 169 -18.80 2.59 1.10
C LEU A 169 -17.48 1.94 1.54
N THR A 170 -17.30 0.66 1.25
CA THR A 170 -16.08 -0.07 1.61
C THR A 170 -14.84 0.56 0.95
N GLN A 171 -14.95 0.98 -0.32
CA GLN A 171 -13.89 1.66 -1.03
C GLN A 171 -13.54 3.01 -0.39
N ALA A 172 -14.54 3.83 -0.06
CA ALA A 172 -14.32 5.12 0.60
C ALA A 172 -13.65 4.94 1.98
N LEU A 173 -14.09 3.95 2.76
CA LEU A 173 -13.47 3.62 4.05
C LEU A 173 -12.05 3.07 3.89
N ALA A 174 -11.80 2.23 2.89
CA ALA A 174 -10.48 1.69 2.60
C ALA A 174 -9.50 2.79 2.18
N LEU A 175 -9.93 3.71 1.31
CA LEU A 175 -9.12 4.87 0.92
C LEU A 175 -8.75 5.73 2.13
N SER A 176 -9.71 5.97 3.03
CA SER A 176 -9.49 6.71 4.27
C SER A 176 -8.51 5.98 5.21
N ALA A 177 -8.66 4.67 5.38
CA ALA A 177 -7.77 3.85 6.19
C ALA A 177 -6.33 3.82 5.62
N VAL A 178 -6.18 3.71 4.30
CA VAL A 178 -4.86 3.74 3.64
C VAL A 178 -4.13 5.07 3.89
N GLN A 179 -4.85 6.19 3.88
CA GLN A 179 -4.26 7.49 4.22
C GLN A 179 -3.71 7.51 5.66
N GLY A 180 -4.42 6.86 6.60
CA GLY A 180 -3.95 6.68 7.98
C GLY A 180 -2.69 5.80 8.08
N VAL A 181 -2.65 4.69 7.34
CA VAL A 181 -1.46 3.83 7.23
C VAL A 181 -0.26 4.61 6.74
N LEU A 182 -0.42 5.37 5.65
CA LEU A 182 0.66 6.15 5.05
C LEU A 182 1.18 7.23 5.98
N LEU A 183 0.29 7.89 6.74
CA LEU A 183 0.70 8.85 7.76
C LEU A 183 1.60 8.18 8.82
N ALA A 184 1.25 6.98 9.27
CA ALA A 184 2.04 6.21 10.23
C ALA A 184 3.38 5.77 9.64
N GLU A 185 3.40 5.29 8.40
CA GLU A 185 4.61 4.89 7.69
C GLU A 185 5.59 6.04 7.51
N TRP A 186 5.09 7.22 7.12
CA TRP A 186 5.90 8.43 6.98
C TRP A 186 6.53 8.84 8.29
N ARG A 187 5.73 8.85 9.35
CA ARG A 187 6.23 9.06 10.70
C ARG A 187 7.34 8.08 11.04
N GLN A 188 7.14 6.79 10.78
CA GLN A 188 8.13 5.77 11.11
C GLN A 188 9.40 5.81 10.25
N LEU A 189 9.32 6.37 9.03
CA LEU A 189 10.49 6.67 8.21
C LEU A 189 11.32 7.81 8.80
N GLU A 190 10.66 8.83 9.36
CA GLU A 190 11.31 10.00 9.96
C GLU A 190 11.85 9.71 11.37
N ASP A 191 11.01 9.13 12.23
CA ASP A 191 11.28 8.96 13.67
C ASP A 191 11.77 7.54 14.02
N GLY A 192 11.69 6.59 13.08
CA GLY A 192 11.97 5.17 13.35
C GLY A 192 10.81 4.46 14.04
N GLN A 193 11.12 3.49 14.90
CA GLN A 193 10.11 2.69 15.57
C GLN A 193 9.29 3.54 16.56
N THR A 194 7.97 3.35 16.56
CA THR A 194 7.07 4.08 17.47
C THR A 194 7.29 3.66 18.93
N ILE A 195 7.43 4.64 19.82
CA ILE A 195 7.51 4.43 21.27
C ILE A 195 6.10 4.37 21.84
N TRP A 196 5.87 3.42 22.75
CA TRP A 196 4.56 3.18 23.39
C TRP A 196 4.63 3.42 24.90
N ASP A 197 3.56 4.00 25.44
CA ASP A 197 3.34 4.23 26.87
C ASP A 197 1.99 3.60 27.25
N GLY A 198 2.05 2.35 27.74
CA GLY A 198 0.86 1.51 27.88
C GLY A 198 0.15 1.28 26.54
N ALA A 199 -1.10 1.72 26.44
CA ALA A 199 -1.92 1.65 25.22
C ALA A 199 -1.84 2.91 24.35
N SER A 200 -0.97 3.87 24.69
CA SER A 200 -0.83 5.12 23.95
C SER A 200 0.47 5.15 23.16
N ALA A 201 0.40 5.44 21.87
CA ALA A 201 1.58 5.72 21.06
C ALA A 201 2.08 7.14 21.36
N ARG A 202 3.40 7.32 21.45
CA ARG A 202 4.00 8.65 21.46
C ARG A 202 4.07 9.16 20.04
N ILE A 203 3.28 10.18 19.72
CA ILE A 203 3.23 10.83 18.41
C ILE A 203 3.62 12.31 18.50
N ARG A 204 3.99 12.92 17.39
CA ARG A 204 4.20 14.37 17.32
C ARG A 204 2.85 15.08 17.25
N ALA A 205 2.77 16.27 17.82
CA ALA A 205 1.56 17.08 17.75
C ALA A 205 1.17 17.38 16.29
N SER A 206 2.15 17.57 15.41
CA SER A 206 1.90 17.75 13.97
C SER A 206 1.16 16.58 13.31
N ASP A 207 1.31 15.35 13.81
CA ASP A 207 0.58 14.18 13.29
C ASP A 207 -0.92 14.28 13.56
N ALA A 208 -1.32 14.84 14.72
CA ALA A 208 -2.73 15.07 15.03
C ALA A 208 -3.35 16.16 14.15
N PHE A 209 -2.59 17.22 13.83
CA PHE A 209 -3.01 18.22 12.84
C PHE A 209 -3.14 17.61 11.44
N ALA A 210 -2.21 16.72 11.05
CA ALA A 210 -2.26 16.05 9.76
C ALA A 210 -3.50 15.13 9.64
N ILE A 211 -3.86 14.39 10.70
CA ILE A 211 -5.09 13.60 10.76
C ILE A 211 -6.32 14.45 10.45
N GLN A 212 -6.40 15.66 11.02
CA GLN A 212 -7.52 16.57 10.76
C GLN A 212 -7.53 17.04 9.29
N HIS A 213 -6.41 17.53 8.77
CA HIS A 213 -6.34 18.05 7.40
C HIS A 213 -6.63 16.98 6.35
N ILE A 214 -6.13 15.76 6.55
CA ILE A 214 -6.45 14.63 5.67
C ILE A 214 -7.95 14.30 5.77
N THR A 215 -8.53 14.32 6.97
CA THR A 215 -9.97 14.12 7.15
C THR A 215 -10.78 15.13 6.35
N GLU A 216 -10.50 16.42 6.50
CA GLU A 216 -11.23 17.48 5.79
C GLU A 216 -11.14 17.32 4.28
N ALA A 217 -9.97 16.92 3.78
CA ALA A 217 -9.78 16.68 2.36
C ALA A 217 -10.51 15.41 1.86
N MET A 218 -10.57 14.35 2.68
CA MET A 218 -11.30 13.13 2.37
C MET A 218 -12.81 13.37 2.37
N GLU A 219 -13.34 14.14 3.33
CA GLU A 219 -14.75 14.53 3.34
C GLU A 219 -15.14 15.20 2.01
N ARG A 220 -14.37 16.20 1.58
CA ARG A 220 -14.64 16.91 0.31
C ARG A 220 -14.65 16.00 -0.92
N ARG A 221 -13.91 14.88 -0.89
CA ARG A 221 -13.74 13.97 -2.03
C ARG A 221 -14.67 12.75 -1.99
N GLN A 222 -14.99 12.24 -0.81
CA GLN A 222 -15.55 10.90 -0.62
C GLN A 222 -16.94 10.90 0.02
N LEU A 223 -17.48 12.06 0.43
CA LEU A 223 -18.83 12.15 0.99
C LEU A 223 -19.91 11.52 0.08
N PRO A 224 -19.93 11.76 -1.26
CA PRO A 224 -20.95 11.15 -2.12
C PRO A 224 -20.91 9.62 -2.09
N GLU A 225 -19.72 9.02 -2.11
CA GLU A 225 -19.53 7.57 -2.08
C GLU A 225 -19.92 6.97 -0.72
N LEU A 226 -19.61 7.68 0.36
CA LEU A 226 -19.98 7.31 1.73
C LEU A 226 -21.50 7.23 1.90
N PHE A 227 -22.22 8.27 1.46
CA PHE A 227 -23.69 8.29 1.57
C PHE A 227 -24.38 7.31 0.63
N ALA A 228 -23.80 7.02 -0.54
CA ALA A 228 -24.38 6.08 -1.50
C ALA A 228 -24.50 4.65 -0.96
N GLY A 229 -23.70 4.26 0.05
CA GLY A 229 -23.75 2.94 0.68
C GLY A 229 -24.67 2.80 1.89
N ILE A 230 -25.42 3.85 2.22
CA ILE A 230 -26.24 3.90 3.43
C ILE A 230 -27.72 3.97 3.07
N ALA A 231 -28.47 2.94 3.47
CA ALA A 231 -29.92 2.88 3.27
C ALA A 231 -30.67 3.73 4.30
N ARG A 232 -30.18 3.76 5.54
CA ARG A 232 -30.78 4.52 6.65
C ARG A 232 -29.73 4.93 7.66
N GLN A 233 -29.89 6.14 8.18
CA GLN A 233 -28.99 6.75 9.15
C GLN A 233 -29.72 7.03 10.47
N SER A 234 -28.99 6.89 11.58
CA SER A 234 -29.49 7.25 12.90
C SER A 234 -29.49 8.78 13.05
N PRO A 235 -30.53 9.40 13.64
CA PRO A 235 -30.58 10.85 13.82
C PRO A 235 -29.50 11.38 14.77
N ASN A 236 -28.93 10.51 15.61
CA ASN A 236 -27.95 10.86 16.62
C ASN A 236 -26.51 10.52 16.21
N PHE A 237 -26.29 10.09 14.96
CA PHE A 237 -24.97 9.70 14.48
C PHE A 237 -24.63 10.38 13.17
N GLU A 238 -23.54 11.13 13.19
CA GLU A 238 -23.08 11.81 11.99
C GLU A 238 -22.19 10.88 11.15
N VAL A 239 -22.74 10.44 10.01
CA VAL A 239 -22.10 9.48 9.11
C VAL A 239 -20.71 9.92 8.65
N ARG A 240 -20.48 11.22 8.47
CA ARG A 240 -19.17 11.74 8.04
C ARG A 240 -18.03 11.33 8.97
N LEU A 241 -18.33 11.11 10.26
CA LEU A 241 -17.36 10.71 11.29
C LEU A 241 -16.75 9.33 11.03
N LEU A 242 -17.35 8.51 10.15
CA LEU A 242 -16.77 7.23 9.74
C LEU A 242 -15.44 7.41 9.00
N LEU A 243 -15.25 8.50 8.24
CA LEU A 243 -13.99 8.77 7.54
C LEU A 243 -12.84 9.07 8.52
N PRO A 244 -12.89 10.11 9.40
CA PRO A 244 -11.83 10.34 10.36
C PRO A 244 -11.59 9.15 11.29
N TYR A 245 -12.65 8.43 11.66
CA TYR A 245 -12.51 7.25 12.51
C TYR A 245 -11.73 6.13 11.81
N ALA A 246 -12.03 5.82 10.54
CA ALA A 246 -11.30 4.83 9.77
C ALA A 246 -9.81 5.19 9.62
N LEU A 247 -9.53 6.45 9.26
CA LEU A 247 -8.18 6.97 9.13
C LEU A 247 -7.40 6.87 10.44
N ALA A 248 -7.95 7.40 11.54
CA ALA A 248 -7.27 7.41 12.83
C ALA A 248 -7.05 5.98 13.35
N THR A 249 -8.01 5.08 13.12
CA THR A 249 -7.89 3.67 13.52
C THR A 249 -6.76 2.98 12.76
N ALA A 250 -6.70 3.19 11.44
CA ALA A 250 -5.63 2.63 10.62
C ALA A 250 -4.26 3.20 10.98
N PHE A 251 -4.18 4.50 11.25
CA PHE A 251 -2.98 5.15 11.76
C PHE A 251 -2.51 4.50 13.06
N TYR A 252 -3.38 4.43 14.08
CA TYR A 252 -3.08 3.80 15.37
C TYR A 252 -2.58 2.36 15.22
N LEU A 253 -3.30 1.53 14.44
CA LEU A 253 -2.94 0.14 14.23
C LEU A 253 -1.59 -0.01 13.51
N ARG A 254 -1.31 0.83 12.51
CA ARG A 254 -0.06 0.77 11.75
C ARG A 254 1.17 1.16 12.57
N LEU A 255 1.00 1.97 13.63
CA LEU A 255 2.09 2.34 14.54
C LEU A 255 2.70 1.16 15.31
N HIS A 256 1.97 0.04 15.45
CA HIS A 256 2.53 -1.20 16.02
C HIS A 256 3.44 -1.96 15.05
N GLY A 257 3.32 -1.68 13.74
CA GLY A 257 4.12 -2.31 12.70
C GLY A 257 5.56 -1.84 12.69
N ARG A 258 6.39 -2.52 11.91
CA ARG A 258 7.79 -2.12 11.75
C ARG A 258 7.89 -0.89 10.85
N PRO A 259 8.91 -0.04 11.06
CA PRO A 259 9.23 0.99 10.09
C PRO A 259 9.40 0.37 8.70
N PRO A 260 8.76 0.94 7.66
CA PRO A 260 8.90 0.41 6.32
C PRO A 260 10.36 0.54 5.86
N ASN A 261 10.85 -0.46 5.11
CA ASN A 261 12.22 -0.45 4.63
C ASN A 261 12.41 0.65 3.57
N ALA A 262 13.05 1.75 3.94
CA ALA A 262 13.42 2.83 3.03
C ALA A 262 14.40 2.41 1.91
N SER A 263 15.08 1.27 2.04
CA SER A 263 16.10 0.78 1.10
C SER A 263 15.56 0.24 -0.25
N ALA A 264 14.31 0.53 -0.58
CA ALA A 264 13.78 0.49 -1.95
C ALA A 264 13.75 1.89 -2.61
N ALA A 265 14.22 2.93 -1.92
CA ALA A 265 14.17 4.34 -2.29
C ALA A 265 15.56 5.04 -2.33
N ALA A 266 16.65 4.27 -2.48
CA ALA A 266 17.97 4.78 -2.87
C ALA A 266 18.27 4.40 -4.34
#